data_AF-A0A7X3V3I8-F1
#
_entry.id   AF-A0A7X3V3I8-F1
#
_cell.length_a   1.000
_cell.length_b   1.000
_cell.length_c   1.000
_cell.angle_alpha   90.00
_cell.angle_beta   90.00
_cell.angle_gamma   90.00
#
_symmetry.space_group_name_H-M   'P 1'
#
loop_
_entity.id
_entity.type
_entity.pdbx_description
1 polymer ?
#
loop_
_entity_poly.entity_id
_entity_poly.type
_entity_poly.pdbx_seq_one_letter_code
_entity_poly.pdbx_strand_id
1 'polypeptide(L)'
;MTSNQAMTVIDGGQGAVERLPASIWVEPWTEGPGADLRHDPRSEYAERYWLGLVGPTSLMCLRLTATELDRSPSGFEMDTAATAVQLGVSPKAGAKGLDRALRRLQQYQMAAAGPGGAVWAVRRAMPDVPSHMLARLPEHLRRTHRADAEAAGLADWTWDRAAAVAATLASSGERSETVAGQLRRLGVPADMAGEAARQGCGRRAPAMAGPAIDIAY
;
A
#
# COMPACT_ATOMS: atom_id res chain seq x y z
N MET A 1 -39.20 -23.56 -4.20
CA MET A 1 -38.73 -23.00 -2.91
C MET A 1 -38.40 -24.22 -2.07
N THR A 2 -37.15 -24.61 -1.83
CA THR A 2 -35.99 -23.84 -1.37
C THR A 2 -34.74 -24.62 -1.80
N SER A 3 -33.86 -24.02 -2.62
CA SER A 3 -32.58 -24.62 -3.02
C SER A 3 -31.50 -24.16 -2.03
N ASN A 4 -30.96 -25.09 -1.26
CA ASN A 4 -29.87 -24.86 -0.31
C ASN A 4 -28.56 -25.21 -1.02
N GLN A 5 -27.75 -24.21 -1.38
CA GLN A 5 -26.46 -24.45 -2.03
C GLN A 5 -25.39 -24.85 -1.02
N ALA A 6 -24.62 -25.85 -1.46
CA ALA A 6 -23.59 -26.57 -0.76
C ALA A 6 -22.47 -25.66 -0.22
N MET A 7 -22.22 -25.83 1.07
CA MET A 7 -20.94 -25.54 1.71
C MET A 7 -19.97 -26.68 1.37
N THR A 8 -19.18 -26.51 0.31
CA THR A 8 -18.09 -27.45 0.00
C THR A 8 -16.94 -27.18 0.95
N VAL A 9 -16.80 -28.08 1.91
CA VAL A 9 -15.59 -28.29 2.71
C VAL A 9 -14.43 -28.52 1.76
N ILE A 10 -13.47 -27.59 1.73
CA ILE A 10 -12.20 -27.79 1.02
C ILE A 10 -11.34 -28.67 1.92
N ASP A 11 -11.22 -29.92 1.49
CA ASP A 11 -10.45 -30.99 2.09
C ASP A 11 -8.97 -30.62 2.19
N GLY A 12 -8.38 -30.98 3.33
CA GLY A 12 -6.99 -30.76 3.68
C GLY A 12 -6.04 -31.58 2.82
N GLY A 13 -5.68 -31.05 1.66
CA GLY A 13 -4.52 -31.50 0.91
C GLY A 13 -3.24 -31.11 1.64
N GLN A 14 -2.64 -32.07 2.35
CA GLN A 14 -1.28 -31.97 2.87
C GLN A 14 -0.33 -31.69 1.70
N GLY A 15 0.07 -30.42 1.55
CA GLY A 15 0.85 -29.93 0.43
C GLY A 15 2.20 -30.62 0.34
N ALA A 16 2.41 -31.39 -0.72
CA ALA A 16 3.75 -31.62 -1.24
C ALA A 16 4.42 -30.24 -1.33
N VAL A 17 5.58 -30.07 -0.70
CA VAL A 17 6.33 -28.82 -0.75
C VAL A 17 6.75 -28.61 -2.21
N GLU A 18 5.91 -27.92 -2.97
CA GLU A 18 6.16 -27.61 -4.37
C GLU A 18 7.38 -26.69 -4.38
N ARG A 19 8.48 -27.28 -4.81
CA ARG A 19 9.77 -26.63 -4.93
C ARG A 19 9.62 -25.50 -5.94
N LEU A 20 10.24 -24.35 -5.68
CA LEU A 20 10.24 -23.25 -6.63
C LEU A 20 10.74 -23.79 -8.00
N PRO A 21 10.01 -23.56 -9.10
CA PRO A 21 10.47 -23.93 -10.43
C PRO A 21 11.84 -23.33 -10.76
N ALA A 22 12.52 -23.88 -11.78
CA ALA A 22 13.81 -23.33 -12.21
C ALA A 22 13.69 -21.88 -12.72
N SER A 23 12.53 -21.55 -13.30
CA SER A 23 12.17 -20.22 -13.75
C SER A 23 10.74 -19.89 -13.33
N ILE A 24 10.51 -18.66 -12.87
CA ILE A 24 9.18 -18.16 -12.50
C ILE A 24 8.89 -16.85 -13.25
N TRP A 25 7.61 -16.58 -13.52
CA TRP A 25 7.15 -15.29 -13.99
C TRP A 25 6.85 -14.37 -12.82
N VAL A 26 7.39 -13.15 -12.84
CA VAL A 26 7.11 -12.12 -11.84
C VAL A 26 6.38 -10.98 -12.51
N GLU A 27 5.23 -10.59 -11.98
CA GLU A 27 4.37 -9.54 -12.52
C GLU A 27 4.03 -8.48 -11.46
N PRO A 28 3.69 -7.24 -11.86
CA PRO A 28 3.25 -6.26 -10.88
C PRO A 28 1.94 -6.70 -10.23
N TRP A 29 1.85 -6.56 -8.91
CA TRP A 29 0.58 -6.69 -8.22
C TRP A 29 -0.32 -5.51 -8.59
N THR A 30 -1.45 -5.80 -9.26
CA THR A 30 -2.49 -4.80 -9.55
C THR A 30 -3.26 -4.47 -8.28
N GLU A 31 -2.93 -3.35 -7.65
CA GLU A 31 -3.70 -2.81 -6.53
C GLU A 31 -4.91 -2.02 -7.05
N GLY A 32 -6.01 -1.99 -6.30
CA GLY A 32 -7.18 -1.18 -6.65
C GLY A 32 -6.91 0.34 -6.63
N PRO A 33 -7.84 1.17 -7.12
CA PRO A 33 -7.68 2.62 -7.16
C PRO A 33 -7.36 3.21 -5.77
N GLY A 34 -6.30 4.03 -5.65
CA GLY A 34 -5.80 4.59 -4.39
C GLY A 34 -4.50 3.97 -3.86
N ALA A 35 -3.86 3.10 -4.65
CA ALA A 35 -2.59 2.46 -4.34
C ALA A 35 -1.35 3.32 -4.60
N ASP A 36 -1.52 4.63 -4.75
CA ASP A 36 -0.48 5.57 -5.15
C ASP A 36 0.50 5.82 -3.99
N LEU A 37 1.36 4.81 -3.84
CA LEU A 37 2.65 4.67 -3.17
C LEU A 37 2.78 5.23 -1.75
N ARG A 38 2.84 4.30 -0.79
CA ARG A 38 3.28 4.57 0.58
C ARG A 38 4.80 4.66 0.65
N HIS A 39 5.52 3.55 0.51
CA HIS A 39 7.00 3.58 0.57
C HIS A 39 7.63 2.70 -0.51
N ASP A 40 8.59 3.23 -1.25
CA ASP A 40 9.39 2.43 -2.18
C ASP A 40 10.19 1.37 -1.40
N PRO A 41 10.26 0.09 -1.84
CA PRO A 41 11.06 -0.94 -1.19
C PRO A 41 12.55 -0.59 -1.01
N ARG A 42 13.06 0.35 -1.81
CA ARG A 42 14.44 0.85 -1.80
C ARG A 42 14.61 2.10 -0.92
N SER A 43 13.54 2.61 -0.32
CA SER A 43 13.56 3.78 0.56
C SER A 43 14.22 3.48 1.90
N GLU A 44 14.65 4.53 2.59
CA GLU A 44 15.12 4.44 3.97
C GLU A 44 14.02 3.95 4.92
N TYR A 45 12.75 4.31 4.69
CA TYR A 45 11.63 3.82 5.48
C TYR A 45 11.53 2.29 5.45
N ALA A 46 11.68 1.70 4.27
CA ALA A 46 11.67 0.26 4.07
C ALA A 46 12.81 -0.42 4.85
N GLU A 47 14.01 0.13 4.75
CA GLU A 47 15.17 -0.38 5.49
C GLU A 47 14.99 -0.24 7.00
N ARG A 48 14.53 0.92 7.48
CA ARG A 48 14.43 1.23 8.90
C ARG A 48 13.34 0.43 9.62
N TYR A 49 12.16 0.29 9.00
CA TYR A 49 10.98 -0.25 9.69
C TYR A 49 10.54 -1.64 9.23
N TRP A 50 10.79 -2.00 7.97
CA TRP A 50 10.35 -3.28 7.44
C TRP A 50 11.45 -4.35 7.49
N LEU A 51 12.74 -3.99 7.49
CA LEU A 51 13.85 -4.95 7.53
C LEU A 51 13.73 -5.95 8.68
N GLY A 52 13.43 -5.48 9.90
CA GLY A 52 13.25 -6.35 11.07
C GLY A 52 12.00 -7.23 11.01
N LEU A 53 11.00 -6.86 10.21
CA LEU A 53 9.75 -7.59 10.06
C LEU A 53 9.86 -8.66 8.98
N VAL A 54 10.21 -8.26 7.75
CA VAL A 54 10.28 -9.18 6.60
C VAL A 54 11.63 -9.88 6.50
N GLY A 55 12.67 -9.38 7.15
CA GLY A 55 14.01 -9.96 7.12
C GLY A 55 14.83 -9.53 5.88
N PRO A 56 16.17 -9.61 5.96
CA PRO A 56 17.06 -9.02 4.95
C PRO A 56 16.89 -9.59 3.55
N THR A 57 16.85 -10.92 3.40
CA THR A 57 16.73 -11.55 2.08
C THR A 57 15.41 -11.21 1.40
N SER A 58 14.30 -11.21 2.13
CA SER A 58 12.99 -10.83 1.58
C SER A 58 12.97 -9.37 1.15
N LEU A 59 13.51 -8.45 1.96
CA LEU A 59 13.57 -7.04 1.58
C LEU A 59 14.45 -6.83 0.34
N MET A 60 15.62 -7.48 0.26
CA MET A 60 16.46 -7.40 -0.93
C MET A 60 15.80 -8.02 -2.16
N CYS A 61 15.10 -9.15 -2.01
CA CYS A 61 14.30 -9.74 -3.09
C CYS A 61 13.26 -8.75 -3.62
N LEU A 62 12.53 -8.07 -2.71
CA LEU A 62 11.54 -7.07 -3.08
C LEU A 62 12.15 -5.86 -3.81
N ARG A 63 13.34 -5.41 -3.40
CA ARG A 63 14.09 -4.33 -4.07
C ARG A 63 14.54 -4.72 -5.47
N LEU A 64 15.01 -5.96 -5.64
CA LEU A 64 15.39 -6.50 -6.95
C LEU A 64 14.16 -6.56 -7.86
N THR A 65 13.06 -7.16 -7.41
CA THR A 65 11.82 -7.26 -8.21
C THR A 65 11.26 -5.88 -8.55
N ALA A 66 11.29 -4.92 -7.62
CA ALA A 66 10.84 -3.55 -7.92
C ALA A 66 11.69 -2.89 -9.01
N THR A 67 13.01 -3.10 -8.97
CA THR A 67 13.93 -2.56 -10.00
C THR A 67 13.71 -3.21 -11.36
N GLU A 68 13.49 -4.52 -11.42
CA GLU A 68 13.20 -5.20 -12.70
C GLU A 68 11.80 -4.84 -13.23
N LEU A 69 10.80 -4.64 -12.36
CA LEU A 69 9.47 -4.17 -12.76
C LEU A 69 9.47 -2.71 -13.24
N ASP A 70 10.41 -1.88 -12.79
CA ASP A 70 10.61 -0.55 -13.36
C ASP A 70 11.09 -0.63 -14.82
N ARG A 71 11.92 -1.63 -15.15
CA ARG A 71 12.44 -1.87 -16.51
C ARG A 71 11.44 -2.60 -17.40
N SER A 72 10.70 -3.54 -16.83
CA SER A 72 9.74 -4.41 -17.49
C SER A 72 8.38 -4.33 -16.78
N PRO A 73 7.58 -3.27 -17.04
CA PRO A 73 6.34 -3.02 -16.30
C PRO A 73 5.27 -4.09 -16.43
N SER A 74 5.29 -4.90 -17.50
CA SER A 74 4.38 -6.03 -17.70
C SER A 74 4.77 -7.29 -16.92
N GLY A 75 5.94 -7.28 -16.27
CA GLY A 75 6.55 -8.46 -15.66
C GLY A 75 7.78 -8.96 -16.40
N PHE A 76 8.47 -9.91 -15.79
CA PHE A 76 9.71 -10.50 -16.29
C PHE A 76 9.87 -11.95 -15.83
N GLU A 77 10.70 -12.69 -16.56
CA GLU A 77 11.10 -14.04 -16.19
C GLU A 77 12.29 -14.00 -15.20
N MET A 78 12.19 -14.74 -14.10
CA MET A 78 13.20 -14.82 -13.05
C MET A 78 13.78 -16.23 -12.98
N ASP A 79 15.07 -16.37 -13.30
CA ASP A 79 15.85 -17.57 -12.99
C ASP A 79 16.05 -17.68 -11.47
N THR A 80 15.53 -18.74 -10.87
CA THR A 80 15.48 -18.88 -9.42
C THR A 80 16.84 -19.22 -8.80
N ALA A 81 17.70 -19.93 -9.53
CA ALA A 81 19.04 -20.28 -9.06
C ALA A 81 19.98 -19.06 -9.16
N ALA A 82 19.95 -18.34 -10.28
CA ALA A 82 20.73 -17.12 -10.47
C ALA A 82 20.34 -16.03 -9.46
N THR A 83 19.04 -15.83 -9.26
CA THR A 83 18.52 -14.85 -8.29
C THR A 83 18.88 -15.23 -6.85
N ALA A 84 18.86 -16.53 -6.51
CA ALA A 84 19.32 -17.00 -5.20
C ALA A 84 20.79 -16.62 -4.95
N VAL A 85 21.68 -16.86 -5.93
CA VAL A 85 23.09 -16.46 -5.83
C VAL A 85 23.23 -14.95 -5.68
N GLN A 86 22.50 -14.16 -6.48
CA GLN A 86 22.51 -12.69 -6.41
C GLN A 86 22.10 -12.17 -5.03
N LEU A 87 21.16 -12.84 -4.36
CA LEU A 87 20.69 -12.51 -3.01
C LEU A 87 21.60 -13.07 -1.89
N GLY A 88 22.70 -13.73 -2.23
CA GLY A 88 23.61 -14.32 -1.25
C GLY A 88 23.03 -15.53 -0.51
N VAL A 89 22.05 -16.21 -1.10
CA VAL A 89 21.46 -17.44 -0.56
C VAL A 89 21.79 -18.64 -1.43
N SER A 90 21.75 -19.83 -0.84
CA SER A 90 22.13 -21.05 -1.57
C SER A 90 21.16 -21.33 -2.72
N PRO A 91 21.67 -21.51 -3.97
CA PRO A 91 20.85 -21.96 -5.10
C PRO A 91 20.51 -23.45 -5.02
N LYS A 92 21.20 -24.20 -4.14
CA LYS A 92 21.02 -25.64 -3.99
C LYS A 92 19.61 -25.97 -3.48
N ALA A 93 19.19 -27.19 -3.76
CA ALA A 93 17.89 -27.74 -3.36
C ALA A 93 16.68 -26.97 -3.94
N GLY A 94 16.82 -26.38 -5.14
CA GLY A 94 15.78 -25.60 -5.80
C GLY A 94 15.57 -24.24 -5.15
N ALA A 95 16.67 -23.51 -4.91
CA ALA A 95 16.65 -22.15 -4.38
C ALA A 95 15.79 -21.97 -3.11
N LYS A 96 15.86 -22.91 -2.14
CA LYS A 96 15.06 -22.86 -0.89
C LYS A 96 15.16 -21.54 -0.12
N GLY A 97 16.30 -20.84 -0.24
CA GLY A 97 16.47 -19.51 0.35
C GLY A 97 15.57 -18.46 -0.30
N LEU A 98 15.51 -18.45 -1.63
CA LEU A 98 14.63 -17.57 -2.41
C LEU A 98 13.16 -17.94 -2.21
N ASP A 99 12.81 -19.23 -2.23
CA ASP A 99 11.43 -19.68 -1.94
C ASP A 99 10.96 -19.19 -0.56
N ARG A 100 11.81 -19.34 0.48
CA ARG A 100 11.50 -18.80 1.81
C ARG A 100 11.34 -17.29 1.79
N ALA A 101 12.16 -16.58 1.02
CA ALA A 101 12.08 -15.12 0.91
C ALA A 101 10.76 -14.67 0.26
N LEU A 102 10.35 -15.31 -0.84
CA LEU A 102 9.10 -15.06 -1.56
C LEU A 102 7.87 -15.41 -0.70
N ARG A 103 7.87 -16.57 -0.04
CA ARG A 103 6.79 -16.97 0.88
C ARG A 103 6.68 -16.03 2.07
N ARG A 104 7.80 -15.49 2.56
CA ARG A 104 7.79 -14.49 3.61
C ARG A 104 7.23 -13.15 3.12
N LEU A 105 7.55 -12.74 1.89
CA LEU A 105 6.87 -11.60 1.25
C LEU A 105 5.36 -11.85 1.14
N GLN A 106 4.95 -13.06 0.80
CA GLN A 106 3.53 -13.46 0.78
C GLN A 106 2.87 -13.40 2.16
N GLN A 107 3.55 -13.85 3.21
CA GLN A 107 3.06 -13.73 4.60
C GLN A 107 2.77 -12.26 4.96
N TYR A 108 3.59 -11.33 4.50
CA TYR A 108 3.43 -9.89 4.74
C TYR A 108 2.62 -9.18 3.65
N GLN A 109 1.91 -9.92 2.79
CA GLN A 109 1.08 -9.39 1.71
C GLN A 109 1.85 -8.55 0.67
N MET A 110 3.16 -8.75 0.55
CA MET A 110 4.01 -8.08 -0.44
C MET A 110 4.13 -8.87 -1.75
N ALA A 111 3.76 -10.14 -1.75
CA ALA A 111 3.74 -10.99 -2.93
C ALA A 111 2.59 -12.00 -2.86
N ALA A 112 2.12 -12.49 -3.99
CA ALA A 112 1.12 -13.55 -4.08
C ALA A 112 1.56 -14.57 -5.12
N ALA A 113 1.63 -15.84 -4.71
CA ALA A 113 1.85 -16.94 -5.62
C ALA A 113 0.55 -17.27 -6.36
N GLY A 114 0.62 -17.33 -7.68
CA GLY A 114 -0.42 -17.90 -8.52
C GLY A 114 -0.48 -19.43 -8.40
N PRO A 115 -1.45 -20.07 -9.07
CA PRO A 115 -1.58 -21.53 -9.10
C PRO A 115 -0.27 -22.20 -9.55
N GLY A 116 0.18 -23.23 -8.83
CA GLY A 116 1.40 -23.99 -9.13
C GLY A 116 2.72 -23.25 -8.87
N GLY A 117 2.69 -22.05 -8.27
CA GLY A 117 3.90 -21.33 -7.84
C GLY A 117 4.83 -20.84 -8.97
N ALA A 118 4.39 -20.94 -10.23
CA ALA A 118 5.14 -20.50 -11.41
C ALA A 118 4.97 -19.00 -11.70
N VAL A 119 3.91 -18.38 -11.20
CA VAL A 119 3.62 -16.95 -11.36
C VAL A 119 3.59 -16.29 -9.99
N TRP A 120 4.21 -15.13 -9.85
CA TRP A 120 4.22 -14.34 -8.63
C TRP A 120 3.86 -12.88 -8.92
N ALA A 121 2.74 -12.43 -8.37
CA ALA A 121 2.39 -11.01 -8.34
C ALA A 121 3.13 -10.34 -7.18
N VAL A 122 3.86 -9.25 -7.43
CA VAL A 122 4.70 -8.58 -6.43
C VAL A 122 4.35 -7.10 -6.31
N ARG A 123 4.18 -6.63 -5.07
CA ARG A 123 3.93 -5.21 -4.80
C ARG A 123 5.14 -4.36 -5.17
N ARG A 124 4.88 -3.21 -5.79
CA ARG A 124 5.91 -2.19 -6.09
C ARG A 124 6.04 -1.10 -5.03
N ALA A 125 5.13 -1.08 -4.06
CA ALA A 125 5.17 -0.17 -2.93
C ALA A 125 4.81 -0.92 -1.64
N MET A 126 5.54 -0.63 -0.58
CA MET A 126 5.26 -1.16 0.74
C MET A 126 4.33 -0.21 1.49
N PRO A 127 3.38 -0.74 2.27
CA PRO A 127 2.50 0.08 3.06
C PRO A 127 3.25 0.69 4.25
N ASP A 128 2.59 1.63 4.91
CA ASP A 128 2.98 1.99 6.26
C ASP A 128 2.92 0.75 7.14
N VAL A 129 3.86 0.63 8.07
CA VAL A 129 3.85 -0.48 9.01
C VAL A 129 2.56 -0.41 9.84
N PRO A 130 1.66 -1.41 9.75
CA PRO A 130 0.44 -1.44 10.53
C PRO A 130 0.75 -1.49 12.03
N SER A 131 -0.10 -0.88 12.86
CA SER A 131 0.14 -0.72 14.30
C SER A 131 0.43 -2.03 15.03
N HIS A 132 -0.22 -3.13 14.63
CA HIS A 132 0.01 -4.45 15.22
C HIS A 132 1.40 -5.04 14.88
N MET A 133 1.98 -4.68 13.73
CA MET A 133 3.37 -5.05 13.38
C MET A 133 4.37 -4.10 14.01
N LEU A 134 4.05 -2.81 14.07
CA LEU A 134 4.89 -1.80 14.72
C LEU A 134 5.15 -2.16 16.19
N ALA A 135 4.16 -2.76 16.86
CA ALA A 135 4.30 -3.24 18.24
C ALA A 135 5.44 -4.26 18.44
N ARG A 136 5.86 -4.97 17.38
CA ARG A 136 6.95 -5.97 17.39
C ARG A 136 8.33 -5.33 17.22
N LEU A 137 8.40 -4.06 16.83
CA LEU A 137 9.66 -3.33 16.71
C LEU A 137 10.16 -2.83 18.08
N PRO A 138 11.49 -2.68 18.25
CA PRO A 138 12.08 -2.02 19.41
C PRO A 138 11.48 -0.63 19.67
N GLU A 139 11.37 -0.24 20.95
CA GLU A 139 10.73 1.01 21.37
C GLU A 139 11.29 2.26 20.67
N HIS A 140 12.61 2.33 20.46
CA HIS A 140 13.22 3.46 19.78
C HIS A 140 12.74 3.62 18.33
N LEU A 141 12.49 2.52 17.60
CA LEU A 141 11.93 2.57 16.26
C LEU A 141 10.45 2.97 16.28
N ARG A 142 9.67 2.52 17.27
CA ARG A 142 8.26 2.93 17.42
C ARG A 142 8.12 4.44 17.65
N ARG A 143 8.97 5.01 18.50
CA ARG A 143 9.00 6.46 18.75
C ARG A 143 9.44 7.24 17.52
N THR A 144 10.47 6.77 16.83
CA THR A 144 10.96 7.41 15.60
C THR A 144 9.90 7.37 14.50
N HIS A 145 9.21 6.23 14.33
CA HIS A 145 8.12 6.08 13.36
C HIS A 145 6.99 7.08 13.61
N ARG A 146 6.59 7.26 14.88
CA ARG A 146 5.61 8.27 15.28
C ARG A 146 6.08 9.69 14.96
N ALA A 147 7.32 10.03 15.33
CA ALA A 147 7.89 11.35 15.06
C ALA A 147 8.01 11.64 13.56
N ASP A 148 8.40 10.65 12.75
CA ASP A 148 8.46 10.74 11.29
C ASP A 148 7.06 10.98 10.69
N ALA A 149 6.03 10.28 11.21
CA ALA A 149 4.64 10.47 10.78
C ALA A 149 4.11 11.87 11.16
N GLU A 150 4.42 12.35 12.36
CA GLU A 150 4.06 13.69 12.83
C GLU A 150 4.75 14.77 12.00
N ALA A 151 6.06 14.64 11.73
CA ALA A 151 6.84 15.56 10.92
C ALA A 151 6.39 15.61 9.46
N ALA A 152 5.98 14.46 8.90
CA ALA A 152 5.43 14.38 7.55
C ALA A 152 3.98 14.90 7.46
N GLY A 153 3.35 15.28 8.58
CA GLY A 153 1.94 15.65 8.61
C GLY A 153 0.99 14.49 8.26
N LEU A 154 1.49 13.25 8.33
CA LEU A 154 0.83 11.98 8.07
C LEU A 154 0.29 11.32 9.36
N ALA A 155 0.59 11.88 10.53
CA ALA A 155 -0.01 11.48 11.79
C ALA A 155 -1.53 11.75 11.75
N ASP A 156 -2.32 10.73 12.09
CA ASP A 156 -3.78 10.69 12.20
C ASP A 156 -4.50 11.97 11.76
N TRP A 157 -5.16 11.92 10.60
CA TRP A 157 -6.09 12.97 10.21
C TRP A 157 -7.12 13.18 11.33
N THR A 158 -6.99 14.29 12.05
CA THR A 158 -8.04 14.75 12.97
C THR A 158 -9.15 15.39 12.16
N TRP A 159 -10.36 15.35 12.70
CA TRP A 159 -11.50 16.04 12.12
C TRP A 159 -11.19 17.53 11.84
N ASP A 160 -10.54 18.21 12.79
CA ASP A 160 -10.18 19.63 12.66
C ASP A 160 -9.23 19.89 11.49
N ARG A 161 -8.26 19.00 11.26
CA ARG A 161 -7.30 19.12 10.16
C ARG A 161 -7.96 18.81 8.81
N ALA A 162 -8.77 17.75 8.74
CA ALA A 162 -9.53 17.40 7.54
C ALA A 162 -10.52 18.53 7.15
N ALA A 163 -11.22 19.09 8.12
CA ALA A 163 -12.14 20.21 7.93
C ALA A 163 -11.42 21.49 7.48
N ALA A 164 -10.25 21.80 8.05
CA ALA A 164 -9.46 22.96 7.64
C ALA A 164 -9.00 22.85 6.17
N VAL A 165 -8.46 21.70 5.77
CA VAL A 165 -8.03 21.47 4.37
C VAL A 165 -9.23 21.49 3.43
N ALA A 166 -10.35 20.87 3.81
CA ALA A 166 -11.59 20.92 3.03
C ALA A 166 -12.11 22.34 2.82
N ALA A 167 -12.05 23.19 3.86
CA ALA A 167 -12.45 24.59 3.77
C ALA A 167 -11.52 25.39 2.84
N THR A 168 -10.21 25.16 2.90
CA THR A 168 -9.26 25.79 1.98
C THR A 168 -9.51 25.40 0.52
N LEU A 169 -9.70 24.10 0.24
CA LEU A 169 -10.00 23.63 -1.12
C LEU A 169 -11.35 24.16 -1.62
N ALA A 170 -12.38 24.16 -0.78
CA ALA A 170 -13.69 24.72 -1.11
C ALA A 170 -13.64 26.23 -1.39
N SER A 171 -12.78 26.98 -0.70
CA SER A 171 -12.60 28.42 -0.93
C SER A 171 -12.05 28.75 -2.33
N SER A 172 -11.43 27.76 -2.98
CA SER A 172 -10.94 27.86 -4.37
C SER A 172 -12.04 27.57 -5.41
N GLY A 173 -13.29 27.34 -4.98
CA GLY A 173 -14.43 27.06 -5.86
C GLY A 173 -14.60 25.58 -6.23
N GLU A 174 -13.87 24.67 -5.57
CA GLU A 174 -14.01 23.24 -5.82
C GLU A 174 -15.35 22.68 -5.29
N ARG A 175 -15.90 21.71 -6.03
CA ARG A 175 -17.10 20.96 -5.63
C ARG A 175 -16.76 19.91 -4.57
N SER A 176 -17.73 19.58 -3.72
CA SER A 176 -17.57 18.61 -2.64
C SER A 176 -17.04 17.25 -3.09
N GLU A 177 -17.46 16.74 -4.26
CA GLU A 177 -16.95 15.47 -4.78
C GLU A 177 -15.46 15.55 -5.14
N THR A 178 -15.02 16.72 -5.63
CA THR A 178 -13.62 16.95 -6.01
C THR A 178 -12.78 17.06 -4.74
N VAL A 179 -13.21 17.86 -3.76
CA VAL A 179 -12.57 18.01 -2.45
C VAL A 179 -12.44 16.67 -1.72
N ALA A 180 -13.51 15.86 -1.65
CA ALA A 180 -13.47 14.52 -1.06
C ALA A 180 -12.52 13.57 -1.82
N GLY A 181 -12.43 13.72 -3.14
CA GLY A 181 -11.44 13.02 -3.96
C GLY A 181 -10.00 13.42 -3.60
N GLN A 182 -9.74 14.71 -3.40
CA GLN A 182 -8.41 15.20 -3.05
C GLN A 182 -7.99 14.76 -1.64
N LEU A 183 -8.89 14.88 -0.66
CA LEU A 183 -8.64 14.46 0.73
C LEU A 183 -8.31 12.97 0.83
N ARG A 184 -8.98 12.11 0.05
CA ARG A 184 -8.64 10.68 -0.03
C ARG A 184 -7.25 10.43 -0.61
N ARG A 185 -6.83 11.21 -1.62
CA ARG A 185 -5.46 11.15 -2.16
C ARG A 185 -4.42 11.59 -1.12
N LEU A 186 -4.77 12.50 -0.22
CA LEU A 186 -3.94 12.90 0.92
C LEU A 186 -4.01 11.92 2.11
N GLY A 187 -4.71 10.79 1.97
CA GLY A 187 -4.77 9.73 2.98
C GLY A 187 -5.88 9.90 4.04
N VAL A 188 -6.84 10.81 3.86
CA VAL A 188 -8.00 10.93 4.76
C VAL A 188 -8.94 9.73 4.57
N PRO A 189 -9.40 9.06 5.65
CA PRO A 189 -10.44 8.01 5.58
C PRO A 189 -11.68 8.47 4.81
N ALA A 190 -12.29 7.56 4.03
CA ALA A 190 -13.33 7.94 3.05
C ALA A 190 -14.60 8.55 3.68
N ASP A 191 -14.99 8.08 4.86
CA ASP A 191 -16.08 8.61 5.67
C ASP A 191 -15.79 10.04 6.14
N MET A 192 -14.60 10.25 6.70
CA MET A 192 -14.14 11.56 7.16
C MET A 192 -13.96 12.55 5.99
N ALA A 193 -13.41 12.11 4.87
CA ALA A 193 -13.21 12.92 3.67
C ALA A 193 -14.53 13.39 3.06
N GLY A 194 -15.53 12.51 3.00
CA GLY A 194 -16.86 12.84 2.50
C GLY A 194 -17.56 13.88 3.39
N GLU A 195 -17.50 13.69 4.70
CA GLU A 195 -18.13 14.61 5.66
C GLU A 195 -17.42 15.97 5.70
N ALA A 196 -16.07 15.99 5.73
CA ALA A 196 -15.30 17.23 5.74
C ALA A 196 -15.53 18.05 4.46
N ALA A 197 -15.60 17.39 3.29
CA ALA A 197 -15.89 18.05 2.02
C ALA A 197 -17.31 18.67 1.99
N ARG A 198 -18.32 17.95 2.48
CA ARG A 198 -19.70 18.48 2.60
C ARG A 198 -19.73 19.72 3.51
N GLN A 199 -19.06 19.66 4.66
CA GLN A 199 -18.99 20.79 5.59
C GLN A 199 -18.25 21.99 4.99
N GLY A 200 -17.10 21.77 4.34
CA GLY A 200 -16.28 22.83 3.72
C GLY A 200 -17.02 23.55 2.59
N CYS A 201 -17.67 22.81 1.69
CA CYS A 201 -18.45 23.39 0.59
C CYS A 201 -19.78 23.99 1.05
N GLY A 202 -20.38 23.47 2.13
CA GLY A 202 -21.62 23.98 2.72
C GLY A 202 -21.46 25.30 3.49
N ARG A 203 -20.24 25.61 3.97
CA ARG A 203 -19.91 26.89 4.65
C ARG A 203 -19.72 28.07 3.69
N ARG A 204 -19.99 27.91 2.39
CA ARG A 204 -19.98 29.03 1.45
C ARG A 204 -20.88 30.13 2.00
N ALA A 205 -20.28 31.22 2.46
CA ALA A 205 -21.02 32.41 2.83
C ALA A 205 -21.93 32.76 1.64
N PRO A 206 -23.22 33.08 1.86
CA PRO A 206 -24.06 33.56 0.77
C PRO A 206 -23.30 34.70 0.09
N ALA A 207 -23.22 34.65 -1.24
CA ALA A 207 -22.64 35.73 -2.02
C ALA A 207 -23.23 37.03 -1.48
N MET A 208 -22.38 37.88 -0.89
CA MET A 208 -22.79 39.18 -0.38
C MET A 208 -23.45 39.90 -1.57
N ALA A 209 -24.78 39.95 -1.57
CA ALA A 209 -25.54 40.77 -2.49
C ALA A 209 -25.04 42.19 -2.25
N GLY A 210 -24.32 42.73 -3.23
CA GLY A 210 -23.84 44.10 -3.19
C GLY A 210 -25.02 45.03 -2.87
N PRO A 211 -24.82 46.09 -2.07
CA PRO A 211 -25.90 46.98 -1.71
C PRO A 211 -26.50 47.54 -3.00
N ALA A 212 -27.81 47.32 -3.18
CA ALA A 212 -28.56 47.99 -4.23
C ALA A 212 -28.47 49.49 -3.95
N ILE A 213 -27.68 50.20 -4.75
CA ILE A 213 -27.69 51.66 -4.78
C ILE A 213 -28.98 52.05 -5.47
N ASP A 214 -29.95 52.48 -4.68
CA ASP A 214 -31.20 53.05 -5.16
C ASP A 214 -30.93 54.49 -5.61
N ILE A 215 -30.71 54.68 -6.92
CA ILE A 215 -30.67 56.02 -7.52
C ILE A 215 -32.06 56.31 -8.05
N ALA A 216 -32.82 57.06 -7.26
CA ALA A 216 -34.04 57.72 -7.71
C ALA A 216 -33.68 58.90 -8.63
N TYR A 217 -34.21 58.90 -9.84
CA TYR A 217 -34.43 60.09 -10.67
C TYR A 217 -35.77 59.98 -11.39
#